data_AF-A0A4V1TJK4-F1
#
_entry.id   AF-A0A4V1TJK4-F1
#
_cell.length_a   1.000
_cell.length_b   1.000
_cell.length_c   1.000
_cell.angle_alpha   90.00
_cell.angle_beta   90.00
_cell.angle_gamma   90.00
#
_symmetry.space_group_name_H-M   'P 1'
#
loop_
_entity.id
_entity.type
_entity.pdbx_description
1 polymer ?
#
loop_
_entity_poly.entity_id
_entity_poly.type
_entity_poly.pdbx_seq_one_letter_code
_entity_poly.pdbx_strand_id
1 'polypeptide(L)'
;MRLLHTADWHLGHTLRDWARDHEHDLFLSWLLDTLESEQVDALLVCGDVFDTTNPSAQAQLQWYRFLAQARRRMPDLQVVVIGGNHDAAGRLEAPNPILEALAIEVVGALPRSASAAPAERLMVPLRRGGQVRAWAAAVPFLRPADLPLVRDRATLEAAATSPPGANGSSEPATGGASEPATGGASEPEASGAG
;
A
#
# COMPACT_ATOMS: atom_id res chain seq x y z
N MET A 1 -9.65 23.67 3.30
CA MET A 1 -9.40 22.31 3.82
C MET A 1 -8.10 22.40 4.58
N ARG A 2 -8.04 21.89 5.80
CA ARG A 2 -6.84 21.84 6.63
C ARG A 2 -6.37 20.40 6.73
N LEU A 3 -5.09 20.19 6.45
CA LEU A 3 -4.44 18.90 6.52
C LEU A 3 -3.39 18.97 7.62
N LEU A 4 -3.29 17.92 8.43
CA LEU A 4 -2.17 17.72 9.34
C LEU A 4 -1.35 16.55 8.81
N HIS A 5 -0.04 16.77 8.66
CA HIS A 5 0.90 15.77 8.18
C HIS A 5 1.89 15.40 9.28
N THR A 6 2.10 14.10 9.47
CA THR A 6 3.08 13.52 10.40
C THR A 6 3.56 12.17 9.86
N ALA A 7 4.66 11.65 10.39
CA ALA A 7 5.25 10.37 9.99
C ALA A 7 6.16 9.87 11.14
N ASP A 8 6.72 8.67 10.99
CA ASP A 8 7.81 8.14 11.83
C ASP A 8 7.44 8.07 13.31
N TRP A 9 6.26 7.51 13.60
CA TRP A 9 5.78 7.38 14.98
C TRP A 9 6.53 6.30 15.75
N HIS A 10 6.93 5.21 15.07
CA HIS A 10 7.65 4.09 15.67
C HIS A 10 6.99 3.60 16.99
N LEU A 11 5.67 3.38 16.97
CA LEU A 11 4.97 2.87 18.15
C LEU A 11 5.57 1.53 18.58
N GLY A 12 5.86 1.41 19.88
CA GLY A 12 6.55 0.27 20.48
C GLY A 12 8.08 0.36 20.50
N HIS A 13 8.67 1.46 20.03
CA HIS A 13 10.12 1.66 20.06
C HIS A 13 10.68 1.67 21.50
N THR A 14 11.90 1.14 21.64
CA THR A 14 12.69 1.15 22.86
C THR A 14 14.04 1.81 22.59
N LEU A 15 14.35 2.88 23.32
CA LEU A 15 15.61 3.60 23.17
C LEU A 15 16.54 3.25 24.34
N ARG A 16 17.61 2.49 24.07
CA ARG A 16 18.59 2.06 25.10
C ARG A 16 17.91 1.45 26.33
N ASP A 17 17.04 0.46 26.10
CA ASP A 17 16.25 -0.25 27.11
C ASP A 17 15.11 0.56 27.77
N TRP A 18 14.89 1.81 27.35
CA TRP A 18 13.76 2.61 27.81
C TRP A 18 12.61 2.58 26.80
N ALA A 19 11.49 2.00 27.22
CA ALA A 19 10.26 1.99 26.45
C ALA A 19 9.71 3.41 26.27
N ARG A 20 9.25 3.73 25.06
CA ARG A 20 8.77 5.06 24.67
C ARG A 20 7.25 5.22 24.79
N ASP A 21 6.56 4.19 25.30
CA ASP A 21 5.09 4.13 25.35
C ASP A 21 4.45 5.35 26.02
N HIS A 22 5.02 5.83 27.12
CA HIS A 22 4.49 7.00 27.82
C HIS A 22 4.59 8.28 26.98
N GLU A 23 5.72 8.47 26.28
CA GLU A 23 5.92 9.63 25.41
C GLU A 23 5.00 9.56 24.19
N HIS A 24 4.77 8.37 23.65
CA HIS A 24 3.78 8.16 22.59
C HIS A 24 2.35 8.44 23.07
N ASP A 25 1.96 8.00 24.27
CA ASP A 25 0.64 8.32 24.83
C ASP A 25 0.43 9.84 24.95
N LEU A 26 1.46 10.58 25.41
CA LEU A 26 1.42 12.03 25.48
C LEU A 26 1.32 12.68 24.10
N PHE A 27 2.13 12.22 23.13
CA PHE A 27 2.09 12.68 21.75
C PHE A 27 0.71 12.45 21.11
N LEU A 28 0.17 11.23 21.23
CA LEU A 28 -1.13 10.86 20.65
C LEU A 28 -2.27 11.66 21.28
N SER A 29 -2.21 11.92 22.59
CA SER A 29 -3.17 12.80 23.27
C SER A 29 -3.10 14.23 22.74
N TRP A 30 -1.89 14.80 22.68
CA TRP A 30 -1.66 16.13 22.14
C TRP A 30 -2.10 16.24 20.67
N LEU A 31 -1.87 15.20 19.87
CA LEU A 31 -2.24 15.16 18.47
C LEU A 31 -3.78 15.21 18.33
N LEU A 32 -4.51 14.45 19.14
CA LEU A 32 -5.98 14.51 19.15
C LEU A 32 -6.49 15.92 19.52
N ASP A 33 -5.89 16.56 20.51
CA ASP A 33 -6.24 17.93 20.92
C ASP A 33 -5.95 18.95 19.82
N THR A 34 -4.83 18.77 19.12
CA THR A 34 -4.40 19.62 18.01
C THR A 34 -5.33 19.47 16.80
N LEU A 35 -5.68 18.23 16.43
CA LEU A 35 -6.60 17.95 15.33
C LEU A 35 -7.96 18.61 15.55
N GLU A 36 -8.48 18.55 16.77
CA GLU A 36 -9.77 19.14 17.12
C GLU A 36 -9.71 20.68 17.16
N SER A 37 -8.72 21.25 17.85
CA SER A 37 -8.60 22.70 18.00
C SER A 37 -8.35 23.43 16.68
N GLU A 38 -7.54 22.85 15.81
CA GLU A 38 -7.23 23.41 14.49
C GLU A 38 -8.33 23.12 13.45
N GLN A 39 -9.33 22.31 13.80
CA GLN A 39 -10.39 21.85 12.91
C GLN A 39 -9.81 21.21 11.64
N VAL A 40 -8.93 20.23 11.85
CA VAL A 40 -8.28 19.50 10.75
C VAL A 40 -9.32 18.64 10.04
N ASP A 41 -9.34 18.73 8.70
CA ASP A 41 -10.25 17.95 7.87
C ASP A 41 -9.68 16.56 7.54
N ALA A 42 -8.34 16.45 7.39
CA ALA A 42 -7.68 15.15 7.21
C ALA A 42 -6.30 15.07 7.88
N LEU A 43 -6.05 13.95 8.55
CA LEU A 43 -4.75 13.55 9.10
C LEU A 43 -4.04 12.62 8.10
N LEU A 44 -2.79 12.94 7.79
CA LEU A 44 -1.90 12.12 6.95
C LEU A 44 -0.77 11.57 7.84
N VAL A 45 -0.71 10.24 7.99
CA VAL A 45 0.37 9.53 8.68
C VAL A 45 1.23 8.84 7.62
N CYS A 46 2.38 9.44 7.29
CA CYS A 46 3.16 9.16 6.10
C CYS A 46 4.36 8.23 6.34
N GLY A 47 4.12 7.05 6.90
CA GLY A 47 5.15 6.03 7.12
C GLY A 47 5.45 5.75 8.60
N ASP A 48 5.99 4.56 8.82
CA ASP A 48 6.55 4.04 10.07
C ASP A 48 5.64 4.29 11.29
N VAL A 49 4.42 3.76 11.19
CA VAL A 49 3.45 3.77 12.30
C VAL A 49 4.00 2.94 13.46
N PHE A 50 4.53 1.76 13.16
CA PHE A 50 5.11 0.85 14.14
C PHE A 50 6.62 0.77 13.99
N ASP A 51 7.30 0.55 15.12
CA ASP A 51 8.76 0.42 15.13
C ASP A 51 9.26 -0.87 14.46
N THR A 52 8.43 -1.92 14.45
CA THR A 52 8.81 -3.21 13.86
C THR A 52 7.64 -3.83 13.11
N THR A 53 7.97 -4.75 12.21
CA THR A 53 6.99 -5.51 11.42
C THR A 53 6.10 -6.43 12.27
N ASN A 54 6.48 -6.70 13.53
CA ASN A 54 5.69 -7.45 14.50
C ASN A 54 5.47 -6.61 15.76
N PRO A 55 4.61 -5.58 15.71
CA PRO A 55 4.43 -4.65 16.82
C PRO A 55 3.88 -5.35 18.06
N SER A 56 4.29 -4.87 19.23
CA SER A 56 3.78 -5.38 20.51
C SER A 56 2.28 -5.15 20.65
N ALA A 57 1.63 -5.94 21.51
CA ALA A 57 0.21 -5.73 21.82
C ALA A 57 -0.08 -4.32 22.34
N GLN A 58 0.88 -3.73 23.08
CA GLN A 58 0.72 -2.37 23.60
C GLN A 58 0.84 -1.31 22.49
N ALA A 59 1.79 -1.45 21.55
CA ALA A 59 1.87 -0.53 20.41
C ALA A 59 0.57 -0.57 19.57
N GLN A 60 0.05 -1.77 19.32
CA GLN A 60 -1.24 -1.95 18.62
C GLN A 60 -2.40 -1.33 19.42
N LEU A 61 -2.39 -1.47 20.74
CA LEU A 61 -3.42 -0.90 21.60
C LEU A 61 -3.40 0.64 21.56
N GLN A 62 -2.23 1.28 21.62
CA GLN A 62 -2.10 2.73 21.44
C GLN A 62 -2.65 3.19 20.09
N TRP A 63 -2.26 2.50 19.01
CA TRP A 63 -2.75 2.78 17.66
C TRP A 63 -4.28 2.73 17.56
N TYR A 64 -4.89 1.61 17.93
CA TYR A 64 -6.35 1.47 17.81
C TYR A 64 -7.12 2.37 18.77
N ARG A 65 -6.57 2.66 19.97
CA ARG A 65 -7.16 3.65 20.87
C ARG A 65 -7.12 5.04 20.28
N PHE A 66 -6.02 5.45 19.66
CA PHE A 66 -5.91 6.74 18.98
C PHE A 66 -6.98 6.87 17.88
N LEU A 67 -7.09 5.87 16.99
CA LEU A 67 -8.09 5.87 15.92
C LEU A 67 -9.53 5.95 16.45
N ALA A 68 -9.84 5.15 17.48
CA ALA A 68 -11.17 5.17 18.11
C ALA A 68 -11.49 6.52 18.75
N GLN A 69 -10.50 7.16 19.39
CA GLN A 69 -10.67 8.48 19.99
C GLN A 69 -10.80 9.58 18.93
N ALA A 70 -10.00 9.54 17.87
CA ALA A 70 -10.07 10.47 16.75
C ALA A 70 -11.48 10.44 16.13
N ARG A 71 -11.99 9.25 15.82
CA ARG A 71 -13.33 9.06 15.26
C ARG A 71 -14.44 9.57 16.20
N ARG A 72 -14.30 9.34 17.51
CA ARG A 72 -15.29 9.76 18.50
C ARG A 72 -15.32 11.28 18.68
N ARG A 73 -14.15 11.94 18.71
CA ARG A 73 -14.03 13.39 18.90
C ARG A 73 -14.37 14.17 17.61
N MET A 74 -13.95 13.63 16.47
CA MET A 74 -14.05 14.29 15.17
C MET A 74 -14.63 13.32 14.13
N PRO A 75 -15.96 13.11 14.09
CA PRO A 75 -16.59 12.14 13.19
C PRO A 75 -16.35 12.37 11.69
N ASP A 76 -16.05 13.62 11.32
CA ASP A 76 -15.79 14.04 9.94
C ASP A 76 -14.30 14.03 9.57
N LEU A 77 -13.39 13.79 10.53
CA LEU A 77 -11.96 13.71 10.26
C LEU A 77 -11.67 12.46 9.41
N GLN A 78 -11.03 12.68 8.26
CA GLN A 78 -10.44 11.58 7.50
C GLN A 78 -9.03 11.27 8.01
N VAL A 79 -8.67 10.00 8.04
CA VAL A 79 -7.30 9.59 8.34
C VAL A 79 -6.77 8.80 7.17
N VAL A 80 -5.62 9.20 6.63
CA VAL A 80 -4.90 8.47 5.61
C VAL A 80 -3.58 7.99 6.20
N VAL A 81 -3.37 6.69 6.18
CA VAL A 81 -2.20 6.03 6.72
C VAL A 81 -1.43 5.39 5.58
N ILE A 82 -0.15 5.68 5.50
CA ILE A 82 0.75 5.20 4.47
C ILE A 82 1.81 4.34 5.18
N GLY A 83 2.00 3.10 4.72
CA GLY A 83 2.97 2.18 5.32
C GLY A 83 4.41 2.57 5.02
N GLY A 84 5.27 2.54 6.04
CA GLY A 84 6.71 2.73 5.89
C GLY A 84 7.50 1.42 5.76
N ASN A 85 8.82 1.49 5.88
CA ASN A 85 9.70 0.32 5.79
C ASN A 85 9.73 -0.52 7.07
N HIS A 86 9.38 0.04 8.22
CA HIS A 86 9.25 -0.69 9.48
C HIS A 86 7.91 -1.43 9.56
N ASP A 87 6.90 -0.97 8.81
CA ASP A 87 5.56 -1.54 8.83
C ASP A 87 5.45 -2.84 8.02
N ALA A 88 4.75 -3.82 8.59
CA ALA A 88 4.28 -4.97 7.83
C ALA A 88 3.00 -4.61 7.07
N ALA A 89 3.13 -4.26 5.78
CA ALA A 89 2.00 -3.91 4.90
C ALA A 89 0.72 -4.74 5.11
N GLY A 90 0.82 -6.08 5.05
CA GLY A 90 -0.35 -6.94 5.21
C GLY A 90 -0.98 -6.92 6.62
N ARG A 91 -0.21 -6.59 7.65
CA ARG A 91 -0.75 -6.40 9.02
C ARG A 91 -1.37 -5.02 9.19
N LEU A 92 -0.75 -4.00 8.58
CA LEU A 92 -1.25 -2.64 8.61
C LEU A 92 -2.58 -2.51 7.84
N GLU A 93 -2.72 -3.23 6.72
CA GLU A 93 -3.94 -3.29 5.90
C GLU A 93 -4.98 -4.33 6.38
N ALA A 94 -4.61 -5.30 7.21
CA ALA A 94 -5.54 -6.30 7.74
C ALA A 94 -6.84 -5.73 8.36
N PRO A 95 -6.81 -4.61 9.11
CA PRO A 95 -8.03 -4.00 9.65
C PRO A 95 -8.83 -3.16 8.65
N ASN A 96 -8.41 -3.00 7.38
CA ASN A 96 -9.11 -2.16 6.38
C ASN A 96 -10.61 -2.41 6.28
N PRO A 97 -11.13 -3.66 6.28
CA PRO A 97 -12.56 -3.91 6.22
C PRO A 97 -13.38 -3.24 7.34
N ILE A 98 -12.73 -2.92 8.46
CA ILE A 98 -13.33 -2.21 9.59
C ILE A 98 -13.03 -0.71 9.50
N LEU A 99 -11.79 -0.34 9.16
CA LEU A 99 -11.33 1.05 9.13
C LEU A 99 -11.98 1.90 8.04
N GLU A 100 -12.27 1.31 6.88
CA GLU A 100 -12.95 2.00 5.77
C GLU A 100 -14.33 2.52 6.19
N ALA A 101 -15.06 1.77 7.02
CA ALA A 101 -16.35 2.18 7.58
C ALA A 101 -16.24 3.38 8.54
N LEU A 102 -15.02 3.72 8.99
CA LEU A 102 -14.72 4.82 9.90
C LEU A 102 -14.05 6.01 9.18
N ALA A 103 -14.01 6.00 7.84
CA ALA A 103 -13.28 6.97 7.02
C ALA A 103 -11.77 7.02 7.31
N ILE A 104 -11.19 5.86 7.66
CA ILE A 104 -9.76 5.66 7.84
C ILE A 104 -9.28 4.79 6.68
N GLU A 105 -8.44 5.36 5.82
CA GLU A 105 -7.87 4.67 4.66
C GLU A 105 -6.41 4.34 4.94
N VAL A 106 -6.03 3.08 4.74
CA VAL A 106 -4.67 2.60 4.98
C VAL A 106 -4.12 1.97 3.71
N VAL A 107 -2.97 2.46 3.27
CA VAL A 107 -2.24 1.97 2.11
C VAL A 107 -0.86 1.49 2.57
N GLY A 108 -0.71 0.18 2.73
CA GLY A 108 0.49 -0.45 3.27
C GLY A 108 1.48 -0.93 2.21
N ALA A 109 1.02 -1.29 1.01
CA ALA A 109 1.88 -1.71 -0.10
C ALA A 109 1.31 -1.32 -1.47
N LEU A 110 2.16 -1.38 -2.50
CA LEU A 110 1.69 -1.27 -3.86
C LEU A 110 0.71 -2.42 -4.20
N PRO A 111 -0.40 -2.13 -4.90
CA PRO A 111 -1.29 -3.15 -5.41
C PRO A 111 -0.54 -4.14 -6.31
N ARG A 112 -0.63 -5.43 -5.99
CA ARG A 112 -0.04 -6.50 -6.81
C ARG A 112 -0.89 -6.93 -8.02
N SER A 113 -2.01 -6.24 -8.29
CA SER A 113 -2.92 -6.65 -9.37
C SER A 113 -2.45 -6.14 -10.73
N ALA A 114 -2.42 -7.03 -11.71
CA ALA A 114 -2.16 -6.71 -13.11
C ALA A 114 -3.38 -6.09 -13.84
N SER A 115 -4.58 -6.11 -13.23
CA SER A 115 -5.84 -5.76 -13.90
C SER A 115 -6.41 -4.38 -13.59
N ALA A 116 -5.92 -3.71 -12.54
CA ALA A 116 -6.30 -2.34 -12.21
C ALA A 116 -5.03 -1.50 -12.21
N ALA A 117 -5.09 -0.30 -12.79
CA ALA A 117 -3.96 0.62 -12.75
C ALA A 117 -3.55 0.81 -11.28
N PRO A 118 -2.30 0.49 -10.89
CA PRO A 118 -1.84 0.61 -9.50
C PRO A 118 -2.14 1.98 -8.90
N ALA A 119 -2.23 3.01 -9.75
CA ALA A 119 -2.58 4.37 -9.41
C ALA A 119 -3.93 4.52 -8.67
N GLU A 120 -5.01 3.84 -9.07
CA GLU A 120 -6.35 4.12 -8.52
C GLU A 120 -6.43 3.78 -7.02
N ARG A 121 -5.82 2.67 -6.59
CA ARG A 121 -5.77 2.29 -5.16
C ARG A 121 -4.85 3.18 -4.33
N LEU A 122 -3.96 3.94 -4.96
CA LEU A 122 -3.09 4.90 -4.29
C LEU A 122 -3.72 6.30 -4.25
N MET A 123 -4.82 6.52 -4.98
CA MET A 123 -5.51 7.80 -5.03
C MET A 123 -6.60 7.83 -3.97
N VAL A 124 -6.31 8.47 -2.84
CA VAL A 124 -7.24 8.63 -1.72
C VAL A 124 -7.98 9.98 -1.82
N PRO A 125 -9.30 10.00 -2.02
CA PRO A 125 -10.06 11.24 -2.10
C PRO A 125 -10.25 11.90 -0.73
N LEU A 126 -9.73 13.13 -0.59
CA LEU A 126 -9.94 13.98 0.58
C LEU A 126 -11.19 14.83 0.37
N ARG A 127 -12.14 14.70 1.30
CA ARG A 127 -13.48 15.26 1.26
C ARG A 127 -13.69 16.27 2.38
N ARG A 128 -14.55 17.25 2.13
CA ARG A 128 -15.08 18.17 3.14
C ARG A 128 -16.52 18.49 2.81
N GLY A 129 -17.43 18.24 3.75
CA GLY A 129 -18.87 18.35 3.50
C GLY A 129 -19.35 17.42 2.37
N GLY A 130 -18.83 16.20 2.32
CA GLY A 130 -19.18 15.18 1.31
C GLY A 130 -18.58 15.39 -0.09
N GLN A 131 -17.99 16.56 -0.37
CA GLN A 131 -17.38 16.86 -1.67
C GLN A 131 -15.88 16.59 -1.66
N VAL A 132 -15.35 15.96 -2.71
CA VAL A 132 -13.90 15.82 -2.92
C VAL A 132 -13.29 17.21 -3.14
N ARG A 133 -12.29 17.57 -2.35
CA ARG A 133 -11.57 18.85 -2.44
C ARG A 133 -10.12 18.67 -2.87
N ALA A 134 -9.56 17.49 -2.64
CA ALA A 134 -8.21 17.12 -3.04
C ALA A 134 -8.11 15.59 -3.20
N TRP A 135 -7.03 15.15 -3.84
CA TRP A 135 -6.64 13.75 -3.90
C TRP A 135 -5.26 13.60 -3.26
N ALA A 136 -5.11 12.62 -2.39
CA ALA A 136 -3.84 12.23 -1.81
C ALA A 136 -3.27 11.04 -2.59
N ALA A 137 -2.03 11.18 -3.06
CA ALA A 137 -1.24 10.07 -3.59
C ALA A 137 -0.59 9.32 -2.43
N ALA A 138 -1.29 8.31 -1.90
CA ALA A 138 -0.86 7.49 -0.78
C ALA A 138 0.16 6.44 -1.26
N VAL A 139 1.39 6.87 -1.55
CA VAL A 139 2.46 5.99 -2.01
C VAL A 139 3.22 5.41 -0.80
N PRO A 140 3.11 4.11 -0.50
CA PRO A 140 3.84 3.50 0.61
C PRO A 140 5.33 3.34 0.29
N PHE A 141 6.10 2.93 1.29
CA PHE A 141 7.51 2.56 1.07
C PHE A 141 7.61 1.47 0.00
N LEU A 142 8.32 1.79 -1.09
CA LEU A 142 8.48 0.91 -2.23
C LEU A 142 9.62 -0.07 -1.98
N ARG A 143 9.29 -1.35 -1.80
CA ARG A 143 10.31 -2.38 -1.63
C ARG A 143 10.94 -2.68 -3.00
N PRO A 144 12.19 -3.16 -3.05
CA PRO A 144 12.81 -3.53 -4.32
C PRO A 144 11.97 -4.50 -5.17
N ALA A 145 11.21 -5.40 -4.52
CA ALA A 145 10.31 -6.34 -5.18
C ALA A 145 9.03 -5.70 -5.76
N ASP A 146 8.68 -4.49 -5.32
CA ASP A 146 7.50 -3.76 -5.79
C ASP A 146 7.81 -2.90 -7.03
N LEU A 147 9.09 -2.74 -7.36
CA LEU A 147 9.56 -1.94 -8.48
C LEU A 147 9.97 -2.83 -9.66
N PRO A 148 9.78 -2.37 -10.91
CA PRO A 148 10.28 -3.09 -12.08
C PRO A 148 11.81 -3.22 -12.02
N LEU A 149 12.32 -4.39 -12.41
CA LEU A 149 13.76 -4.62 -12.55
C LEU A 149 14.31 -3.75 -13.67
N VAL A 150 15.04 -2.71 -13.31
CA VAL A 150 15.79 -1.89 -14.28
C VAL A 150 17.05 -2.67 -14.67
N ARG A 151 17.08 -3.20 -15.89
CA ARG A 151 18.24 -3.92 -16.43
C ARG A 151 19.24 -3.02 -17.14
N ASP A 152 18.80 -1.86 -17.65
CA ASP A 152 19.68 -0.82 -18.21
C ASP A 152 19.08 0.60 -18.06
N ARG A 153 19.94 1.62 -18.18
CA ARG A 153 19.56 3.04 -18.06
C ARG A 153 18.66 3.52 -19.20
N ALA A 154 18.80 2.95 -20.39
CA ALA A 154 17.96 3.30 -21.54
C ALA A 154 16.49 2.92 -21.32
N THR A 155 16.24 1.81 -20.62
CA THR A 155 14.90 1.32 -20.25
C THR A 155 14.23 2.24 -19.23
N LEU A 156 14.98 2.81 -18.28
CA LEU A 156 14.48 3.83 -17.34
C LEU A 156 14.03 5.10 -18.05
N GLU A 157 14.87 5.61 -18.96
CA GLU A 157 14.60 6.84 -19.72
C GLU A 157 13.39 6.64 -20.64
N ALA A 158 13.29 5.49 -21.30
CA ALA A 158 12.13 5.13 -22.14
C ALA A 158 10.82 4.98 -21.33
N ALA A 159 10.88 4.39 -20.13
CA ALA A 159 9.72 4.24 -19.25
C ALA A 159 9.24 5.59 -18.68
N ALA A 160 10.16 6.52 -18.41
CA ALA A 160 9.84 7.86 -17.91
C ALA A 160 9.20 8.77 -18.98
N THR A 161 9.48 8.52 -20.27
CA THR A 161 8.97 9.32 -21.39
C THR A 161 7.74 8.73 -22.08
N SER A 162 7.36 7.49 -21.76
CA SER A 162 6.23 6.84 -22.40
C SER A 162 4.90 7.17 -21.70
N PRO A 163 3.83 7.52 -22.43
CA PRO A 163 2.53 7.76 -21.82
C PRO A 163 1.99 6.47 -21.17
N PRO A 164 1.26 6.58 -20.04
CA PRO A 164 0.70 5.41 -19.37
C PRO A 164 -0.26 4.66 -20.32
N GLY A 165 0.05 3.40 -20.62
CA GLY A 165 -0.78 2.51 -21.45
C GLY A 165 -0.15 1.95 -22.74
N ALA A 166 1.11 2.29 -23.08
CA ALA A 166 1.72 1.86 -24.35
C ALA A 166 2.23 0.41 -24.38
N ASN A 167 2.46 -0.24 -23.23
CA ASN A 167 2.95 -1.62 -23.20
C ASN A 167 1.79 -2.62 -23.13
N GLY A 168 1.05 -2.71 -24.23
CA GLY A 168 -0.04 -3.66 -24.41
C GLY A 168 -0.05 -4.23 -25.82
N SER A 169 0.97 -5.04 -26.17
CA SER A 169 0.95 -6.13 -27.15
C SER A 169 2.36 -6.40 -27.69
N SER A 170 2.94 -7.52 -27.29
CA SER A 170 3.89 -8.23 -28.14
C SER A 170 3.51 -9.70 -28.10
N GLU A 171 2.69 -10.11 -29.07
CA GLU A 171 2.51 -11.52 -29.40
C GLU A 171 3.87 -12.15 -29.74
N PRO A 172 4.11 -13.43 -29.41
CA PRO A 172 5.31 -14.10 -29.85
C PRO A 172 5.21 -14.37 -31.35
N ALA A 173 6.19 -13.86 -32.09
CA ALA A 173 6.35 -14.11 -33.52
C ALA A 173 6.48 -15.61 -33.79
N THR A 174 5.60 -16.13 -34.64
CA THR A 174 5.68 -17.45 -35.24
C THR A 174 6.86 -17.50 -36.22
N GLY A 175 7.82 -18.38 -35.96
CA GLY A 175 8.81 -18.82 -36.92
C GLY A 175 9.00 -20.32 -36.74
N GLY A 176 9.07 -21.17 -37.74
CA GLY A 176 9.00 -21.03 -39.19
C GLY A 176 8.98 -22.47 -39.72
N ALA A 177 8.18 -22.74 -40.75
CA ALA A 177 8.04 -24.07 -41.31
C ALA A 177 9.31 -24.51 -42.06
N SER A 178 9.74 -25.74 -41.80
CA SER A 178 10.58 -26.51 -42.73
C SER A 178 10.36 -28.01 -42.53
N GLU A 179 9.65 -28.61 -43.47
CA GLU A 179 9.65 -30.04 -43.82
C GLU A 179 10.04 -30.14 -45.31
N PRO A 180 10.32 -31.31 -45.92
CA PRO A 180 10.34 -32.67 -45.35
C PRO A 180 11.57 -33.51 -45.79
N ALA A 181 11.74 -34.71 -45.22
CA ALA A 181 12.38 -35.84 -45.91
C ALA A 181 11.88 -37.20 -45.36
N THR A 182 11.00 -37.80 -46.16
CA THR A 182 10.66 -39.22 -46.34
C THR A 182 11.49 -40.31 -45.64
N GLY A 183 10.79 -41.32 -45.10
CA GLY A 183 11.28 -42.70 -45.17
C GLY A 183 10.75 -43.67 -44.10
N GLY A 184 9.95 -44.66 -44.52
CA GLY A 184 9.99 -46.00 -43.93
C GLY A 184 8.75 -46.47 -43.15
N ALA A 185 7.99 -47.37 -43.77
CA ALA A 185 6.78 -48.03 -43.27
C ALA A 185 7.04 -49.12 -42.22
N SER A 186 6.07 -49.33 -41.31
CA SER A 186 5.37 -50.62 -41.09
C SER A 186 4.31 -50.55 -39.97
N GLU A 187 3.09 -50.99 -40.28
CA GLU A 187 1.95 -51.31 -39.38
C GLU A 187 2.15 -52.69 -38.67
N PRO A 188 1.14 -53.28 -37.99
CA PRO A 188 0.42 -52.89 -36.77
C PRO A 188 0.33 -54.06 -35.74
N GLU A 189 -0.25 -53.86 -34.55
CA GLU A 189 -1.00 -54.86 -33.73
C GLU A 189 -1.49 -54.15 -32.43
N ALA A 190 -2.79 -53.95 -32.17
CA ALA A 190 -3.87 -54.87 -31.75
C ALA A 190 -3.95 -55.13 -30.23
N SER A 191 -5.19 -55.06 -29.69
CA SER A 191 -5.67 -55.56 -28.38
C SER A 191 -5.24 -54.75 -27.13
N GLY A 192 -6.05 -54.48 -26.11
CA GLY A 192 -7.37 -54.98 -25.73
C GLY A 192 -7.72 -54.46 -24.33
N ALA A 193 -9.00 -54.55 -23.98
CA ALA A 193 -9.62 -54.07 -22.75
C ALA A 193 -9.07 -54.70 -21.45
N GLY A 194 -9.24 -53.96 -20.36
CA GLY A 194 -9.11 -54.41 -18.97
C GLY A 194 -9.59 -53.32 -18.01
#